data_AF-A0A2G5BGX8-F1
#
_entry.id   AF-A0A2G5BGX8-F1
#
_cell.length_a   1.000
_cell.length_b   1.000
_cell.length_c   1.000
_cell.angle_alpha   90.00
_cell.angle_beta   90.00
_cell.angle_gamma   90.00
#
_symmetry.space_group_name_H-M   'P 1'
#
loop_
_entity.id
_entity.type
_entity.pdbx_description
1 polymer ?
#
loop_
_entity_poly.entity_id
_entity_poly.type
_entity_poly.pdbx_seq_one_letter_code
_entity_poly.pdbx_strand_id
1 'polypeptide(L)'
;MKLLNYIFALLLFLCTSVCANTEIRHFRLDDADSDLYPTQEIQALVAKKLTASKLLAGPYEKTEIESIYAVESKKYDSKYKEKWYQLSNIQPGCSYELRISYAASMPSNFEITLYTVSQVARIFNIIQDKATMDAQESKQQGRKIIMYAKVTSSYVGISHIPGMEDQAVPYILVLEKHVLGLPVQALKLVGVLVIVIAISLLVVTPRILAKIDNVLAESPPYKEE
;
A
#
# COMPACT_ATOMS: atom_id res chain seq x y z
N MET A 1 -8.10 -32.13 22.62
CA MET A 1 -7.76 -31.96 21.19
C MET A 1 -8.80 -31.20 20.37
N LYS A 2 -10.11 -31.52 20.43
CA LYS A 2 -11.12 -30.88 19.56
C LYS A 2 -11.22 -29.34 19.70
N LEU A 3 -11.14 -28.81 20.92
CA LEU A 3 -11.20 -27.35 21.17
C LEU A 3 -10.07 -26.56 20.49
N LEU A 4 -8.86 -27.13 20.44
CA LEU A 4 -7.70 -26.48 19.83
C LEU A 4 -7.87 -26.38 18.30
N ASN A 5 -8.45 -27.41 17.67
CA ASN A 5 -8.75 -27.40 16.24
C ASN A 5 -9.85 -26.39 15.89
N TYR A 6 -10.85 -26.21 16.75
CA TYR A 6 -11.88 -25.18 16.55
C TYR A 6 -11.33 -23.76 16.72
N ILE A 7 -10.44 -23.53 17.69
CA ILE A 7 -9.76 -22.23 17.86
C ILE A 7 -8.87 -21.92 16.65
N PHE A 8 -8.15 -22.92 16.14
CA PHE A 8 -7.30 -22.78 14.96
C PHE A 8 -8.12 -22.51 13.68
N ALA A 9 -9.22 -23.22 13.49
CA ALA A 9 -10.14 -23.00 12.37
C ALA A 9 -10.82 -21.63 12.44
N LEU A 10 -11.22 -21.17 13.63
CA LEU A 10 -11.79 -19.84 13.86
C LEU A 10 -10.75 -18.74 13.56
N LEU A 11 -9.50 -18.92 13.98
CA LEU A 11 -8.40 -18.00 13.66
C LEU A 11 -8.14 -17.93 12.15
N LEU A 12 -8.13 -19.07 11.45
CA LEU A 12 -8.01 -19.11 9.99
C LEU A 12 -9.17 -18.39 9.29
N PHE A 13 -10.40 -18.58 9.76
CA PHE A 13 -11.60 -17.96 9.17
C PHE A 13 -11.66 -16.43 9.43
N LEU A 14 -11.19 -16.00 10.61
CA LEU A 14 -11.03 -14.58 10.92
C LEU A 14 -9.91 -13.94 10.08
N CYS A 15 -8.88 -14.69 9.69
CA CYS A 15 -7.82 -14.21 8.80
C CYS A 15 -8.25 -14.09 7.32
N THR A 16 -9.29 -14.80 6.86
CA THR A 16 -9.75 -14.75 5.46
C THR A 16 -10.70 -13.60 5.13
N SER A 17 -11.14 -12.84 6.14
CA SER A 17 -12.26 -11.90 6.01
C SER A 17 -11.82 -10.47 5.68
N VAL A 18 -11.04 -10.25 4.61
CA VAL A 18 -10.94 -8.93 3.95
C VAL A 18 -10.63 -9.11 2.46
N CYS A 19 -11.57 -9.68 1.70
CA CYS A 19 -11.54 -9.60 0.24
C CYS A 19 -12.18 -8.28 -0.20
N ALA A 20 -11.48 -7.16 0.03
CA ALA A 20 -11.78 -5.95 -0.73
C ALA A 20 -11.27 -6.16 -2.16
N ASN A 21 -12.04 -5.75 -3.16
CA ASN A 21 -11.43 -5.54 -4.47
C ASN A 21 -10.37 -4.46 -4.30
N THR A 22 -9.16 -4.76 -4.74
CA THR A 22 -8.02 -3.86 -4.63
C THR A 22 -7.37 -3.74 -5.99
N GLU A 23 -7.21 -2.51 -6.45
CA GLU A 23 -6.26 -2.22 -7.52
C GLU A 23 -4.89 -2.06 -6.86
N ILE A 24 -3.90 -2.79 -7.36
CA ILE A 24 -2.56 -2.85 -6.79
C ILE A 24 -1.55 -2.47 -7.87
N ARG A 25 -0.66 -1.53 -7.55
CA ARG A 25 0.49 -1.19 -8.37
C ARG A 25 1.78 -1.37 -7.60
N HIS A 26 2.64 -2.23 -8.12
CA HIS A 26 4.01 -2.37 -7.65
C HIS A 26 4.92 -1.46 -8.46
N PHE A 27 5.84 -0.78 -7.79
CA PHE A 27 6.88 -0.01 -8.45
C PHE A 27 8.18 -0.09 -7.67
N ARG A 28 9.29 0.10 -8.39
CA ARG A 28 10.64 0.14 -7.83
C ARG A 28 11.27 1.47 -8.19
N LEU A 29 11.96 2.06 -7.24
CA LEU A 29 12.75 3.27 -7.45
C LEU A 29 14.18 2.86 -7.69
N ASP A 30 14.63 3.02 -8.92
CA ASP A 30 16.02 2.75 -9.29
C ASP A 30 16.83 4.04 -9.18
N ASP A 31 17.93 4.00 -8.45
CA ASP A 31 18.75 5.17 -8.12
C ASP A 31 19.34 5.88 -9.34
N ALA A 32 19.41 5.15 -10.46
CA ALA A 32 19.92 5.64 -11.73
C ALA A 32 18.92 6.54 -12.48
N ASP A 33 17.66 6.60 -12.06
CA ASP A 33 16.66 7.41 -12.76
C ASP A 33 16.83 8.90 -12.42
N SER A 34 17.38 9.65 -13.38
CA SER A 34 17.61 11.09 -13.26
C SER A 34 16.33 11.89 -13.04
N ASP A 35 15.17 11.36 -13.45
CA ASP A 35 13.88 12.03 -13.30
C ASP A 35 13.37 12.03 -11.84
N LEU A 36 14.00 11.27 -10.94
CA LEU A 36 13.67 11.21 -9.50
C LEU A 36 14.14 12.45 -8.71
N TYR A 37 15.04 13.25 -9.27
CA TYR A 37 15.69 14.38 -8.58
C TYR A 37 15.44 15.73 -9.26
N PRO A 38 14.17 16.14 -9.42
CA PRO A 38 13.82 17.43 -10.02
C PRO A 38 14.36 18.59 -9.18
N THR A 39 14.66 19.72 -9.83
CA THR A 39 15.03 20.96 -9.15
C THR A 39 13.89 21.46 -8.27
N GLN A 40 14.23 22.13 -7.15
CA GLN A 40 13.23 22.66 -6.21
C GLN A 40 12.24 23.62 -6.89
N GLU A 41 12.69 24.35 -7.91
CA GLU A 41 11.84 25.26 -8.69
C GLU A 41 10.74 24.50 -9.45
N ILE A 42 11.09 23.41 -10.15
CA ILE A 42 10.10 22.57 -10.86
C ILE A 42 9.15 21.93 -9.86
N GLN A 43 9.65 21.45 -8.72
CA GLN A 43 8.81 20.90 -7.66
C GLN A 43 7.79 21.93 -7.16
N ALA A 44 8.22 23.18 -6.89
CA ALA A 44 7.34 24.24 -6.43
C ALA A 44 6.30 24.63 -7.49
N LEU A 45 6.67 24.65 -8.78
CA LEU A 45 5.74 24.94 -9.88
C LEU A 45 4.71 23.83 -10.09
N VAL A 46 5.14 22.56 -10.04
CA VAL A 46 4.25 21.39 -10.11
C VAL A 46 3.31 21.39 -8.92
N ALA A 47 3.85 21.55 -7.71
CA ALA A 47 3.05 21.68 -6.49
C ALA A 47 2.02 22.80 -6.67
N LYS A 48 2.43 24.01 -7.05
CA LYS A 48 1.52 25.16 -7.27
C LYS A 48 0.43 24.88 -8.31
N LYS A 49 0.74 24.20 -9.40
CA LYS A 49 -0.25 23.80 -10.43
C LYS A 49 -1.24 22.77 -9.90
N LEU A 50 -0.80 21.87 -9.03
CA LEU A 50 -1.63 20.89 -8.35
C LEU A 50 -2.38 21.48 -7.13
N THR A 51 -1.89 22.57 -6.52
CA THR A 51 -2.45 23.18 -5.28
C THR A 51 -3.68 24.07 -5.54
N ALA A 52 -4.26 24.07 -6.75
CA ALA A 52 -5.41 24.92 -7.07
C ALA A 52 -6.77 24.35 -6.62
N SER A 53 -6.83 23.20 -5.95
CA SER A 53 -8.09 22.60 -5.52
C SER A 53 -8.02 22.01 -4.11
N LYS A 54 -9.15 22.17 -3.40
CA LYS A 54 -9.39 21.95 -1.97
C LYS A 54 -8.76 20.65 -1.43
N LEU A 55 -7.97 20.77 -0.34
CA LEU A 55 -7.49 19.63 0.46
C LEU A 55 -8.68 18.79 0.94
N LEU A 56 -8.77 17.54 0.51
CA LEU A 56 -9.69 16.57 1.09
C LEU A 56 -8.99 15.95 2.30
N ALA A 57 -9.33 16.44 3.49
CA ALA A 57 -8.98 15.77 4.75
C ALA A 57 -9.74 14.44 4.80
N GLY A 58 -9.06 13.33 4.49
CA GLY A 58 -9.61 12.00 4.69
C GLY A 58 -9.77 11.69 6.19
N PRO A 59 -10.75 10.85 6.58
CA PRO A 59 -11.07 10.56 7.99
C PRO A 59 -10.05 9.66 8.72
N TYR A 60 -8.93 9.29 8.10
CA TYR A 60 -7.96 8.38 8.71
C TYR A 60 -6.56 9.00 8.77
N GLU A 61 -5.96 8.85 9.95
CA GLU A 61 -4.64 9.34 10.36
C GLU A 61 -3.54 9.17 9.32
N LYS A 62 -2.78 10.26 9.14
CA LYS A 62 -1.40 10.37 8.64
C LYS A 62 -0.66 9.02 8.48
N THR A 63 -0.87 8.35 7.36
CA THR A 63 0.00 7.25 6.92
C THR A 63 0.80 7.76 5.74
N GLU A 64 2.02 8.27 6.01
CA GLU A 64 3.18 8.62 5.14
C GLU A 64 2.98 9.31 3.77
N ILE A 65 1.75 9.45 3.30
CA ILE A 65 1.28 10.11 2.08
C ILE A 65 0.86 11.51 2.54
N GLU A 66 1.77 12.48 2.41
CA GLU A 66 1.43 13.89 2.62
C GLU A 66 0.57 14.38 1.45
N SER A 67 -0.72 14.14 1.59
CA SER A 67 -1.81 14.89 0.96
C SER A 67 -2.01 14.75 -0.55
N ILE A 68 -3.27 14.97 -0.91
CA ILE A 68 -3.94 14.59 -2.15
C ILE A 68 -4.55 15.86 -2.70
N TYR A 69 -4.31 16.18 -3.96
CA TYR A 69 -5.00 17.23 -4.69
C TYR A 69 -5.82 16.61 -5.81
N ALA A 70 -7.14 16.73 -5.72
CA ALA A 70 -8.02 16.33 -6.80
C ALA A 70 -8.07 17.45 -7.85
N VAL A 71 -7.33 17.32 -8.96
CA VAL A 71 -7.58 18.13 -10.14
C VAL A 71 -8.69 17.43 -10.92
N GLU A 72 -9.92 17.87 -10.76
CA GLU A 72 -11.01 17.43 -11.62
C GLU A 72 -10.75 17.94 -13.04
N SER A 73 -10.29 17.05 -13.91
CA SER A 73 -10.23 17.34 -15.33
C SER A 73 -11.66 17.56 -15.85
N LYS A 74 -11.96 18.79 -16.31
CA LYS A 74 -13.16 19.10 -17.11
C LYS A 74 -13.15 18.44 -18.51
N LYS A 75 -12.11 17.66 -18.82
CA LYS A 75 -11.83 17.12 -20.16
C LYS A 75 -12.40 15.72 -20.38
N TYR A 76 -12.86 15.04 -19.33
CA TYR A 76 -13.45 13.72 -19.42
C TYR A 76 -14.96 13.77 -19.18
N ASP A 77 -15.67 12.87 -19.85
CA ASP A 77 -17.08 12.54 -19.65
C ASP A 77 -17.39 12.41 -18.14
N SER A 78 -18.58 12.81 -17.67
CA SER A 78 -18.91 12.95 -16.22
C SER A 78 -18.62 11.70 -15.39
N LYS A 79 -18.54 10.56 -16.09
CA LYS A 79 -18.22 9.21 -15.64
C LYS A 79 -16.82 9.00 -15.07
N TYR A 80 -15.82 9.81 -15.43
CA TYR A 80 -14.44 9.63 -14.96
C TYR A 80 -14.03 10.73 -14.01
N LYS A 81 -13.68 10.35 -12.78
CA LYS A 81 -13.13 11.26 -11.78
C LYS A 81 -11.63 11.02 -11.63
N GLU A 82 -10.85 12.09 -11.62
CA GLU A 82 -9.39 12.05 -11.50
C GLU A 82 -8.94 12.70 -10.19
N LYS A 83 -8.00 12.06 -9.48
CA LYS A 83 -7.37 12.60 -8.27
C LYS A 83 -5.86 12.38 -8.31
N TRP A 84 -5.09 13.38 -7.90
CA TRP A 84 -3.63 13.32 -7.83
C TRP A 84 -3.16 13.26 -6.37
N TYR A 85 -2.17 12.41 -6.09
CA TYR A 85 -1.63 12.15 -4.77
C TYR A 85 -0.13 12.40 -4.81
N GLN A 86 0.42 13.12 -3.83
CA GLN A 86 1.86 13.22 -3.69
C GLN A 86 2.37 12.07 -2.82
N LEU A 87 3.32 11.31 -3.36
CA LEU A 87 4.02 10.26 -2.63
C LEU A 87 5.29 10.86 -2.00
N SER A 88 5.22 11.08 -0.70
CA SER A 88 6.33 11.57 0.13
C SER A 88 7.09 10.42 0.82
N ASN A 89 8.30 10.71 1.28
CA ASN A 89 9.13 9.82 2.11
C ASN A 89 9.50 8.47 1.45
N ILE A 90 9.44 8.43 0.12
CA ILE A 90 9.94 7.32 -0.67
C ILE A 90 11.47 7.37 -0.76
N GLN A 91 12.10 6.20 -0.74
CA GLN A 91 13.54 6.02 -0.67
C GLN A 91 14.07 5.39 -1.96
N PRO A 92 15.26 5.83 -2.42
CA PRO A 92 15.97 5.18 -3.51
C PRO A 92 16.25 3.69 -3.20
N GLY A 93 16.29 2.87 -4.24
CA GLY A 93 16.61 1.44 -4.18
C GLY A 93 15.54 0.56 -3.53
N CYS A 94 14.41 1.14 -3.12
CA CYS A 94 13.32 0.45 -2.45
C CYS A 94 12.17 0.12 -3.42
N SER A 95 11.45 -0.94 -3.11
CA SER A 95 10.21 -1.32 -3.81
C SER A 95 9.00 -0.94 -2.97
N TYR A 96 7.92 -0.54 -3.63
CA TYR A 96 6.71 -0.05 -3.01
C TYR A 96 5.46 -0.69 -3.65
N GLU A 97 4.43 -0.85 -2.84
CA GLU A 97 3.05 -1.16 -3.25
C GLU A 97 2.20 0.08 -3.09
N LEU A 98 1.42 0.42 -4.09
CA LEU A 98 0.32 1.35 -3.96
C LEU A 98 -0.99 0.59 -4.15
N ARG A 99 -1.83 0.57 -3.13
CA ARG A 99 -3.13 -0.11 -3.14
C ARG A 99 -4.28 0.87 -2.99
N ILE A 100 -5.36 0.61 -3.73
CA ILE A 100 -6.66 1.23 -3.49
C ILE A 100 -7.57 0.23 -2.78
N SER A 101 -8.21 0.67 -1.70
CA SER A 101 -9.24 -0.09 -1.00
C SER A 101 -10.55 0.70 -1.01
N TYR A 102 -11.63 0.04 -1.42
CA TYR A 102 -12.96 0.64 -1.54
C TYR A 102 -14.05 -0.34 -1.11
N ALA A 103 -15.24 0.18 -0.82
CA ALA A 103 -16.37 -0.64 -0.41
C ALA A 103 -16.88 -1.50 -1.57
N ALA A 104 -17.07 -2.80 -1.32
CA ALA A 104 -17.62 -3.73 -2.32
C ALA A 104 -19.05 -3.37 -2.78
N SER A 105 -19.80 -2.59 -1.98
CA SER A 105 -21.13 -2.08 -2.33
C SER A 105 -21.12 -0.97 -3.38
N MET A 106 -19.95 -0.42 -3.73
CA MET A 106 -19.78 0.63 -4.73
C MET A 106 -18.87 0.13 -5.85
N PRO A 107 -19.38 -0.74 -6.74
CA PRO A 107 -18.58 -1.32 -7.81
C PRO A 107 -18.05 -0.21 -8.73
N SER A 108 -16.74 -0.18 -8.85
CA SER A 108 -16.00 0.88 -9.52
C SER A 108 -14.72 0.32 -10.10
N ASN A 109 -14.32 0.84 -11.25
CA ASN A 109 -13.02 0.59 -11.83
C ASN A 109 -12.06 1.69 -11.39
N PHE A 110 -10.89 1.29 -10.94
CA PHE A 110 -9.81 2.18 -10.56
C PHE A 110 -8.60 1.94 -11.45
N GLU A 111 -7.93 3.01 -11.83
CA GLU A 111 -6.64 2.97 -12.52
C GLU A 111 -5.67 3.87 -11.77
N ILE A 112 -4.51 3.30 -11.41
CA ILE A 112 -3.41 4.02 -10.77
C ILE A 112 -2.30 4.18 -11.81
N THR A 113 -1.90 5.43 -12.06
CA THR A 113 -0.71 5.74 -12.87
C THR A 113 0.29 6.54 -12.04
N LEU A 114 1.55 6.15 -12.08
CA LEU A 114 2.64 6.80 -11.34
C LEU A 114 3.40 7.74 -12.26
N TYR A 115 3.77 8.90 -11.72
CA TYR A 115 4.51 9.92 -12.44
C TYR A 115 5.66 10.48 -11.60
N THR A 116 6.80 10.73 -12.24
CA THR A 116 7.85 11.59 -11.69
C THR A 116 7.44 13.06 -11.81
N VAL A 117 8.06 13.92 -11.01
CA VAL A 117 7.77 15.37 -11.08
C VAL A 117 8.04 15.92 -12.48
N SER A 118 9.10 15.46 -13.16
CA SER A 118 9.42 15.86 -14.54
C SER A 118 8.33 15.44 -15.54
N GLN A 119 7.73 14.26 -15.37
CA GLN A 119 6.60 13.81 -16.19
C GLN A 119 5.35 14.65 -15.92
N VAL A 120 5.05 14.95 -14.66
CA VAL A 120 3.93 15.83 -14.30
C VAL A 120 4.12 17.24 -14.89
N ALA A 121 5.33 17.78 -14.80
CA ALA A 121 5.65 19.08 -15.36
C ALA A 121 5.46 19.13 -16.89
N ARG A 122 5.75 18.03 -17.60
CA ARG A 122 5.44 17.87 -19.03
C ARG A 122 3.93 17.81 -19.29
N ILE A 123 3.19 17.02 -18.52
CA ILE A 123 1.72 16.90 -18.65
C ILE A 123 1.02 18.26 -18.50
N PHE A 124 1.48 19.09 -17.56
CA PHE A 124 0.93 20.41 -17.31
C PHE A 124 1.57 21.53 -18.13
N ASN A 125 2.43 21.20 -19.12
CA ASN A 125 3.13 22.16 -19.97
C ASN A 125 3.90 23.23 -19.17
N ILE A 126 4.44 22.87 -18.01
CA ILE A 126 5.23 23.76 -17.15
C ILE A 126 6.61 24.00 -17.76
N ILE A 127 7.14 22.99 -18.44
CA ILE A 127 8.44 23.02 -19.13
C ILE A 127 8.17 23.25 -20.63
N GLN A 128 7.54 24.36 -21.01
CA GLN A 128 7.37 24.68 -22.44
C GLN A 128 8.52 25.48 -23.04
N ASP A 129 9.42 26.06 -22.25
CA ASP A 129 10.63 26.67 -22.76
C ASP A 129 11.75 26.59 -21.73
N LYS A 130 12.77 25.77 -22.02
CA LYS A 130 14.20 26.15 -21.93
C LYS A 130 15.08 24.93 -22.18
N ALA A 131 15.65 24.91 -23.38
CA ALA A 131 17.02 24.48 -23.61
C ALA A 131 17.98 25.37 -22.79
N THR A 132 17.96 25.28 -21.46
CA THR A 132 18.99 25.82 -20.55
C THR A 132 18.70 25.33 -19.14
N MET A 133 19.09 24.10 -18.86
CA MET A 133 19.59 23.71 -17.54
C MET A 133 20.84 22.92 -17.85
N ASP A 134 21.89 23.67 -18.20
CA ASP A 134 23.24 23.16 -18.28
C ASP A 134 23.56 22.31 -17.06
N ALA A 135 24.32 21.27 -17.33
CA ALA A 135 25.04 20.46 -16.37
C ALA A 135 25.41 21.23 -15.10
N GLN A 136 24.59 21.10 -14.07
CA GLN A 136 25.07 21.19 -12.71
C GLN A 136 24.94 19.82 -12.09
N GLU A 137 25.99 19.04 -12.31
CA GLU A 137 26.50 18.00 -11.43
C GLU A 137 26.61 18.57 -9.99
N SER A 138 25.47 18.73 -9.34
CA SER A 138 25.40 19.08 -7.93
C SER A 138 25.21 17.77 -7.19
N LYS A 139 26.30 17.28 -6.59
CA LYS A 139 26.39 16.10 -5.71
C LYS A 139 25.05 15.79 -5.04
N GLN A 140 24.51 14.62 -5.38
CA GLN A 140 23.16 14.10 -5.07
C GLN A 140 22.91 13.77 -3.58
N GLN A 141 23.59 14.43 -2.63
CA GLN A 141 23.44 14.12 -1.21
C GLN A 141 22.35 14.99 -0.57
N GLY A 142 21.16 14.41 -0.37
CA GLY A 142 20.12 14.96 0.50
C GLY A 142 18.84 15.48 -0.17
N ARG A 143 18.63 15.26 -1.48
CA ARG A 143 17.35 15.61 -2.12
C ARG A 143 16.27 14.57 -1.81
N LYS A 144 15.13 15.02 -1.24
CA LYS A 144 13.94 14.19 -1.01
C LYS A 144 13.32 13.80 -2.35
N ILE A 145 13.14 12.50 -2.57
CA ILE A 145 12.46 11.97 -3.75
C ILE A 145 10.96 12.21 -3.60
N ILE A 146 10.33 12.74 -4.65
CA ILE A 146 8.89 13.01 -4.71
C ILE A 146 8.34 12.37 -5.98
N MET A 147 7.25 11.63 -5.83
CA MET A 147 6.47 11.11 -6.95
C MET A 147 5.02 11.53 -6.82
N TYR A 148 4.28 11.40 -7.90
CA TYR A 148 2.84 11.62 -7.94
C TYR A 148 2.13 10.36 -8.41
N ALA A 149 1.02 10.03 -7.76
CA ALA A 149 0.09 9.01 -8.22
C ALA A 149 -1.19 9.68 -8.73
N LYS A 150 -1.56 9.39 -9.97
CA LYS A 150 -2.85 9.75 -10.55
C LYS A 150 -3.79 8.56 -10.39
N VAL A 151 -4.92 8.78 -9.76
CA VAL A 151 -5.98 7.80 -9.60
C VAL A 151 -7.18 8.23 -10.42
N THR A 152 -7.53 7.43 -11.42
CA THR A 152 -8.76 7.57 -12.20
C THR A 152 -9.77 6.57 -11.66
N SER A 153 -10.98 7.03 -11.37
CA SER A 153 -12.09 6.17 -10.94
C SER A 153 -13.28 6.34 -11.86
N SER A 154 -13.92 5.23 -12.25
CA SER A 154 -15.20 5.23 -12.94
C SER A 154 -16.18 4.28 -12.26
N TYR A 155 -17.41 4.73 -12.05
CA TYR A 155 -18.46 3.87 -11.51
C TYR A 155 -18.83 2.78 -12.51
N VAL A 156 -18.96 1.55 -12.03
CA VAL A 156 -19.31 0.39 -12.85
C VAL A 156 -20.47 -0.34 -12.20
N GLY A 157 -21.62 -0.33 -12.86
CA GLY A 157 -22.78 -1.07 -12.38
C GLY A 157 -24.08 -0.39 -12.76
N ILE A 158 -25.18 -1.04 -12.37
CA ILE A 158 -26.52 -0.49 -12.49
C ILE A 158 -26.96 -0.14 -11.07
N SER A 159 -27.11 1.15 -10.79
CA SER A 159 -27.76 1.61 -9.57
C SER A 159 -29.24 1.89 -9.86
N HIS A 160 -30.10 1.56 -8.92
CA HIS A 160 -31.50 2.02 -8.95
C HIS A 160 -31.65 3.43 -8.38
N ILE A 161 -30.57 4.01 -7.83
CA ILE A 161 -30.52 5.37 -7.29
C ILE A 161 -30.04 6.30 -8.42
N PRO A 162 -30.88 7.23 -8.89
CA PRO A 162 -30.51 8.16 -9.96
C PRO A 162 -29.30 9.02 -9.58
N GLY A 163 -28.32 9.16 -10.47
CA GLY A 163 -27.15 10.02 -10.28
C GLY A 163 -26.09 9.43 -9.34
N MET A 164 -26.21 8.16 -8.93
CA MET A 164 -25.17 7.48 -8.14
C MET A 164 -23.89 7.28 -8.97
N GLU A 165 -24.04 7.14 -10.29
CA GLU A 165 -22.98 7.06 -11.29
C GLU A 165 -22.11 8.33 -11.36
N ASP A 166 -22.65 9.48 -10.97
CA ASP A 166 -21.93 10.76 -10.97
C ASP A 166 -21.21 11.02 -9.63
N GLN A 167 -21.52 10.25 -8.57
CA GLN A 167 -20.92 10.42 -7.26
C GLN A 167 -19.49 9.90 -7.24
N ALA A 168 -18.60 10.67 -6.60
CA ALA A 168 -17.22 10.24 -6.38
C ALA A 168 -17.19 9.07 -5.39
N VAL A 169 -16.61 7.95 -5.82
CA VAL A 169 -16.49 6.76 -4.99
C VAL A 169 -15.47 7.03 -3.87
N PRO A 170 -15.82 6.82 -2.60
CA PRO A 170 -14.88 6.93 -1.51
C PRO A 170 -13.93 5.73 -1.54
N TYR A 171 -12.63 6.00 -1.46
CA TYR A 171 -11.60 4.98 -1.40
C TYR A 171 -10.43 5.44 -0.51
N ILE A 172 -9.66 4.46 -0.06
CA ILE A 172 -8.45 4.62 0.72
C ILE A 172 -7.26 4.24 -0.16
N LEU A 173 -6.25 5.10 -0.18
CA LEU A 173 -4.98 4.83 -0.86
C LEU A 173 -3.95 4.45 0.20
N VAL A 174 -3.29 3.31 0.04
CA VAL A 174 -2.29 2.78 0.97
C VAL A 174 -0.98 2.58 0.23
N LEU A 175 0.10 3.18 0.74
CA LEU A 175 1.47 2.98 0.24
C LEU A 175 2.22 2.08 1.22
N GLU A 176 2.72 0.94 0.76
CA GLU A 176 3.49 0.00 1.57
C GLU A 176 4.89 -0.19 1.01
N LYS A 177 5.91 -0.13 1.87
CA LYS A 177 7.29 -0.46 1.49
C LYS A 177 7.49 -1.98 1.50
N HIS A 178 8.15 -2.48 0.47
CA HIS A 178 8.63 -3.85 0.37
C HIS A 178 10.12 -3.94 0.71
N VAL A 179 10.48 -4.96 1.47
CA VAL A 179 11.86 -5.35 1.77
C VAL A 179 12.02 -6.81 1.36
N LEU A 180 12.96 -7.10 0.45
CA LEU A 180 13.14 -8.44 -0.15
C LEU A 180 11.90 -8.98 -0.87
N GLY A 181 11.11 -8.10 -1.49
CA GLY A 181 9.86 -8.48 -2.17
C GLY A 181 8.70 -8.81 -1.24
N LEU A 182 8.87 -8.69 0.07
CA LEU A 182 7.82 -8.91 1.07
C LEU A 182 7.42 -7.58 1.73
N PRO A 183 6.12 -7.35 1.99
CA PRO A 183 5.70 -6.17 2.72
C PRO A 183 6.26 -6.23 4.14
N VAL A 184 6.69 -5.08 4.68
CA VAL A 184 7.32 -5.00 6.01
C VAL A 184 6.41 -5.59 7.10
N GLN A 185 5.09 -5.48 6.94
CA GLN A 185 4.12 -6.08 7.85
C GLN A 185 4.19 -7.62 7.86
N ALA A 186 4.37 -8.26 6.69
CA ALA A 186 4.53 -9.70 6.60
C ALA A 186 5.83 -10.16 7.27
N LEU A 187 6.92 -9.40 7.17
CA LEU A 187 8.17 -9.72 7.86
C LEU A 187 8.00 -9.71 9.39
N LYS A 188 7.23 -8.76 9.93
CA LYS A 188 6.89 -8.74 11.36
C LYS A 188 6.13 -9.99 11.77
N LEU A 189 5.13 -10.40 10.97
CA LEU A 189 4.35 -11.61 11.21
C LEU A 189 5.23 -12.87 11.19
N VAL A 190 6.10 -12.99 10.18
CA VAL A 190 7.06 -14.11 10.08
C VAL A 190 7.97 -14.16 11.31
N GLY A 191 8.46 -13.01 11.78
CA GLY A 191 9.27 -12.94 13.00
C GLY A 191 8.52 -13.49 14.23
N VAL A 192 7.27 -13.09 14.42
CA VAL A 192 6.42 -13.62 15.51
C VAL A 192 6.20 -15.13 15.36
N LEU A 193 5.92 -15.61 14.15
CA LEU A 193 5.71 -17.03 13.87
C LEU A 193 6.94 -17.86 14.26
N VAL A 194 8.14 -17.42 13.87
CA VAL A 194 9.40 -18.09 14.20
C VAL A 194 9.60 -18.18 15.71
N ILE A 195 9.29 -17.12 16.46
CA ILE A 195 9.37 -17.13 17.93
C ILE A 195 8.40 -18.14 18.54
N VAL A 196 7.15 -18.18 18.06
CA VAL A 196 6.14 -19.13 18.55
C VAL A 196 6.57 -20.57 18.27
N ILE A 197 7.11 -20.86 17.08
CA ILE A 197 7.64 -22.19 16.74
C ILE A 197 8.82 -22.54 17.66
N ALA A 198 9.76 -21.61 17.85
CA ALA A 198 10.92 -21.84 18.72
C ALA A 198 10.52 -22.14 20.16
N ILE A 199 9.58 -21.39 20.74
CA ILE A 199 9.05 -21.64 22.08
C ILE A 199 8.34 -23.00 22.14
N SER A 200 7.56 -23.32 21.11
CA SER A 200 6.84 -24.59 21.03
C SER A 200 7.82 -25.76 21.05
N LEU A 201 8.86 -25.71 20.22
CA LEU A 201 9.86 -26.77 20.10
C LEU A 201 10.78 -26.87 21.33
N LEU A 202 11.25 -25.75 21.86
CA LEU A 202 12.27 -25.73 22.92
C LEU A 202 11.70 -25.82 24.34
N VAL A 203 10.45 -25.42 24.55
CA VAL A 203 9.85 -25.33 25.90
C VAL A 203 8.63 -26.23 26.04
N VAL A 204 7.69 -26.14 25.08
CA VAL A 204 6.40 -26.83 25.21
C VAL A 204 6.54 -28.32 24.93
N THR A 205 7.13 -28.70 23.79
CA THR A 205 7.33 -30.09 23.38
C THR A 205 8.08 -30.92 24.43
N PRO A 206 9.27 -30.52 24.94
CA PRO A 206 9.99 -31.34 25.92
C PRO A 206 9.20 -31.50 27.25
N ARG A 207 8.44 -30.48 27.67
CA ARG A 207 7.60 -30.59 28.86
C ARG A 207 6.41 -31.53 28.68
N ILE A 208 5.82 -31.56 27.49
CA ILE A 208 4.73 -32.49 27.17
C ILE A 208 5.28 -33.92 27.12
N LEU A 209 6.40 -34.13 26.41
CA LEU A 209 7.04 -35.44 26.33
C LEU A 209 7.41 -35.98 27.72
N ALA A 210 8.07 -35.17 28.56
CA ALA A 210 8.40 -35.58 29.93
C ALA A 210 7.17 -35.96 30.77
N LYS A 211 6.03 -35.28 30.57
CA LYS A 211 4.78 -35.64 31.26
C LYS A 211 4.19 -36.95 30.74
N ILE A 212 4.24 -37.19 29.43
CA ILE A 212 3.79 -38.45 28.83
C ILE A 212 4.65 -39.60 29.36
N ASP A 213 5.97 -39.44 29.40
CA ASP A 213 6.89 -40.45 29.91
C ASP A 213 6.62 -40.77 31.38
N ASN A 214 6.36 -39.76 32.23
CA ASN A 214 5.98 -39.99 33.63
C ASN A 214 4.66 -40.74 33.78
N VAL A 215 3.64 -40.41 32.97
CA VAL A 215 2.34 -41.10 33.00
C VAL A 215 2.47 -42.56 32.55
N LEU A 216 3.28 -42.81 31.52
CA LEU A 216 3.58 -44.16 31.06
C LEU A 216 4.36 -44.99 32.09
N ALA A 217 5.25 -44.34 32.85
CA ALA A 217 5.98 -44.99 33.93
C ALA A 217 5.07 -45.37 35.13
N GLU A 218 4.01 -44.60 35.38
CA GLU A 218 3.05 -44.85 36.46
C GLU A 218 1.97 -45.90 36.10
N SER A 219 1.76 -46.21 34.81
CA SER A 219 0.79 -47.22 34.40
C SER A 219 1.25 -48.65 34.74
N PRO A 220 0.41 -49.48 35.40
CA PRO A 220 0.77 -50.84 35.80
C PRO A 220 1.01 -51.74 34.58
N PRO A 221 1.87 -52.77 34.69
CA PRO A 221 2.15 -53.68 33.58
C PRO A 221 0.87 -54.41 33.17
N TYR A 222 0.60 -54.40 31.87
CA TYR A 222 -0.52 -55.11 31.28
C TYR A 222 -0.35 -56.61 31.57
N LYS A 223 -1.32 -57.21 32.28
CA LYS A 223 -1.36 -58.66 32.48
C LYS A 223 -1.96 -59.27 31.22
N GLU A 224 -1.16 -60.03 30.46
CA GLU A 224 -1.69 -60.91 29.43
C GLU A 224 -2.41 -62.07 30.14
N GLU A 225 -3.72 -62.18 29.93
CA GLU A 225 -4.54 -63.34 30.32
C GLU A 225 -4.54 -64.41 29.23
#